data_AF-A0A7W8F968-F1
#
_entry.id   AF-A0A7W8F968-F1
#
_cell.length_a   1.000
_cell.length_b   1.000
_cell.length_c   1.000
_cell.angle_alpha   90.00
_cell.angle_beta   90.00
_cell.angle_gamma   90.00
#
_symmetry.space_group_name_H-M   'P 1'
#
loop_
_entity.id
_entity.type
_entity.pdbx_description
1 polymer ?
#
loop_
_entity_poly.entity_id
_entity_poly.type
_entity_poly.pdbx_seq_one_letter_code
_entity_poly.pdbx_strand_id
1 'polypeptide(L)' 'MFDHLRNGHEGSHHFLVDGFVTAVAIRTLPSVNAWVAARCTLPGIVAHESARQGGVRLEIPDFGDAPGA' A
#
# COMPACT_ATOMS: atom_id res chain seq x y z
N MET A 1 22.00 -11.82 9.98
CA MET A 1 21.18 -13.05 9.96
C MET A 1 20.10 -12.87 11.01
N PHE A 2 18.83 -12.73 10.59
CA PHE A 2 17.70 -12.39 11.46
C PHE A 2 16.85 -13.60 11.87
N ASP A 3 17.29 -14.81 11.51
CA ASP A 3 16.58 -16.11 11.61
C ASP A 3 15.97 -16.50 12.97
N HIS A 4 16.31 -15.81 14.07
CA HIS A 4 15.84 -16.14 15.41
C HIS A 4 15.14 -14.98 16.13
N LEU A 5 14.87 -13.87 15.44
CA LEU A 5 14.11 -12.76 16.00
C LEU A 5 12.60 -12.98 15.79
N ARG A 6 11.78 -12.61 16.77
CA ARG A 6 10.31 -12.55 16.62
C ARG A 6 9.91 -11.33 15.79
N ASN A 7 10.39 -11.24 14.55
CA ASN A 7 10.27 -10.05 13.70
C ASN A 7 9.24 -10.21 12.56
N GLY A 8 8.52 -11.34 12.49
CA GLY A 8 7.49 -11.57 11.48
C GLY A 8 8.09 -11.68 10.07
N HIS A 9 7.53 -10.96 9.10
CA HIS A 9 8.00 -10.92 7.71
C HIS A 9 9.36 -10.19 7.59
N GLU A 10 10.43 -10.78 8.11
CA GLU A 10 11.81 -10.25 8.12
C GLU A 10 11.95 -8.86 8.78
N GLY A 11 11.06 -8.51 9.71
CA GLY A 11 11.05 -7.20 10.37
C GLY A 11 10.48 -6.06 9.53
N SER A 12 9.96 -6.32 8.32
CA SER A 12 9.39 -5.28 7.43
C SER A 12 8.31 -4.44 8.12
N HIS A 13 7.49 -5.07 8.97
CA HIS A 13 6.42 -4.42 9.72
C HIS A 13 6.96 -3.36 10.68
N HIS A 14 8.10 -3.63 11.35
CA HIS A 14 8.71 -2.67 12.27
C HIS A 14 9.21 -1.43 11.51
N PHE A 15 9.87 -1.62 10.37
CA PHE A 15 10.37 -0.52 9.56
C PHE A 15 9.26 0.29 8.88
N LEU A 16 8.18 -0.37 8.45
CA LEU A 16 7.01 0.34 7.89
C LEU A 16 6.31 1.20 8.95
N VAL A 17 6.13 0.68 10.16
CA VAL A 17 5.53 1.45 11.26
C VAL A 17 6.43 2.61 11.68
N ASP A 18 7.72 2.37 11.87
CA ASP A 18 8.69 3.42 12.21
C ASP A 18 8.72 4.54 11.16
N GLY A 19 8.77 4.18 9.87
CA GLY A 19 8.73 5.14 8.77
C GLY A 19 7.44 5.96 8.72
N PHE A 20 6.28 5.31 8.97
CA PHE A 20 5.00 6.02 9.03
C PHE A 20 4.96 7.00 10.22
N VAL A 21 5.30 6.55 11.42
CA VAL A 21 5.29 7.40 12.63
C VAL A 21 6.28 8.55 12.49
N THR A 22 7.47 8.29 11.94
CA THR A 22 8.47 9.33 11.64
C THR A 22 7.90 10.37 10.69
N ALA A 23 7.30 9.96 9.56
CA ALA A 23 6.71 10.88 8.59
C ALA A 23 5.60 11.76 9.22
N VAL A 24 4.78 11.18 10.08
CA VAL A 24 3.77 11.93 10.86
C VAL A 24 4.44 12.97 11.77
N ALA A 25 5.47 12.57 12.53
CA ALA A 25 6.16 13.44 13.48
C ALA A 25 6.82 14.65 12.80
N ILE A 26 7.47 14.44 11.64
CA ILE A 26 8.17 15.50 10.90
C ILE A 26 7.32 16.17 9.80
N ARG A 27 6.04 15.79 9.70
CA ARG A 27 5.06 16.31 8.72
C ARG A 27 5.51 16.16 7.26
N THR A 28 6.03 14.98 6.93
CA THR A 28 6.31 14.59 5.54
C THR A 28 5.30 13.55 5.07
N LEU A 29 5.26 13.33 3.75
CA LEU A 29 4.44 12.28 3.17
C LEU A 29 5.07 10.91 3.46
N PRO A 30 4.33 9.92 4.02
CA PRO A 30 4.87 8.58 4.21
C PRO A 30 5.08 7.88 2.86
N SER A 31 6.02 6.93 2.83
CA SER A 31 6.30 6.11 1.63
C SER A 31 5.07 5.34 1.15
N VAL A 32 4.26 4.83 2.08
CA VAL A 32 2.92 4.29 1.80
C VAL A 32 1.87 5.35 2.18
N ASN A 33 1.66 6.30 1.28
CA ASN A 33 0.60 7.31 1.39
C ASN A 33 -0.71 6.86 0.73
N ALA A 34 -1.73 7.72 0.75
CA ALA A 34 -3.07 7.40 0.23
C ALA A 34 -3.07 6.99 -1.25
N TRP A 35 -2.23 7.60 -2.10
CA TRP A 35 -2.16 7.27 -3.53
C TRP A 35 -1.50 5.90 -3.75
N VAL A 36 -0.42 5.62 -3.03
CA VAL A 36 0.24 4.30 -3.06
C VAL A 36 -0.71 3.23 -2.53
N ALA A 37 -1.40 3.50 -1.43
CA ALA A 37 -2.39 2.59 -0.86
C ALA A 37 -3.52 2.31 -1.86
N ALA A 38 -4.06 3.33 -2.54
CA ALA A 38 -5.07 3.18 -3.56
C ALA A 38 -4.59 2.29 -4.72
N ARG A 39 -3.36 2.48 -5.21
CA ARG A 39 -2.76 1.64 -6.28
C ARG A 39 -2.64 0.18 -5.87
N CYS A 40 -2.38 -0.11 -4.60
CA CYS A 40 -2.34 -1.49 -4.09
C CYS A 40 -3.73 -2.09 -3.87
N THR A 41 -4.73 -1.28 -3.51
CA THR A 41 -6.06 -1.77 -3.10
C THR A 41 -7.09 -1.82 -4.24
N LEU A 42 -7.14 -0.80 -5.10
CA LEU A 42 -8.13 -0.71 -6.19
C LEU A 42 -8.15 -1.92 -7.11
N PRO A 43 -7.01 -2.52 -7.53
CA PRO A 43 -7.03 -3.69 -8.39
C PRO A 43 -7.80 -4.86 -7.76
N GLY A 44 -7.70 -5.06 -6.44
CA GLY A 44 -8.42 -6.10 -5.73
C GLY A 44 -9.94 -5.88 -5.72
N ILE A 45 -10.37 -4.62 -5.53
CA ILE A 45 -11.79 -4.24 -5.57
C ILE A 45 -12.37 -4.46 -6.98
N VAL A 46 -11.66 -3.98 -8.00
CA VAL A 46 -12.09 -4.12 -9.41
C VAL A 46 -12.06 -5.59 -9.84
N ALA A 47 -11.07 -6.37 -9.39
CA ALA A 47 -11.03 -7.81 -9.64
C ALA A 47 -12.21 -8.55 -9.00
N HIS A 48 -12.65 -8.15 -7.81
CA HIS A 48 -13.85 -8.70 -7.19
C HIS A 48 -15.10 -8.43 -8.04
N GLU A 49 -15.27 -7.20 -8.53
CA GLU A 49 -16.39 -6.84 -9.40
C GLU A 49 -16.32 -7.57 -10.75
N SER A 50 -15.12 -7.67 -11.35
CA SER A 50 -14.88 -8.44 -12.57
C SER A 50 -15.32 -9.90 -12.40
N ALA A 51 -14.98 -10.54 -11.28
CA ALA A 51 -15.37 -11.91 -11.00
C ALA A 51 -16.91 -12.08 -10.92
N ARG A 52 -17.62 -11.10 -10.34
CA ARG A 52 -19.09 -11.08 -10.29
C ARG A 52 -19.74 -10.95 -11.67
N GLN A 53 -19.01 -10.39 -12.63
CA GLN A 53 -19.44 -10.22 -14.02
C GLN A 53 -18.89 -11.30 -14.96
N GLY A 54 -18.46 -12.45 -14.43
CA GLY A 54 -17.94 -13.56 -15.25
C GLY A 54 -16.51 -13.35 -15.77
N GLY A 55 -15.73 -12.51 -15.09
CA GLY A 55 -14.31 -12.28 -15.42
C GLY A 55 -14.08 -11.31 -16.57
N VAL A 56 -15.03 -10.40 -16.84
CA VAL A 56 -14.83 -9.36 -17.85
C VAL A 56 -13.69 -8.42 -17.46
N ARG A 57 -12.97 -7.90 -18.46
CA ARG A 57 -11.95 -6.88 -18.22
C ARG A 57 -12.63 -5.57 -17.82
N LEU A 58 -12.25 -5.05 -16.66
CA LEU A 58 -12.70 -3.77 -16.13
C LEU A 58 -11.50 -2.82 -16.01
N GLU A 59 -11.74 -1.54 -16.27
CA GLU A 59 -10.75 -0.48 -16.06
C GLU A 59 -10.49 -0.28 -14.56
N ILE A 60 -9.22 -0.09 -14.20
CA ILE A 60 -8.82 0.26 -12.85
C ILE A 60 -8.65 1.79 -12.80
N PRO A 61 -9.39 2.51 -11.93
CA PRO A 61 -9.23 3.95 -11.80
C PRO A 61 -7.80 4.33 -11.42
N ASP A 62 -7.22 5.29 -12.12
CA ASP A 62 -5.95 5.93 -11.75
C ASP A 62 -6.21 7.30 -11.12
N PHE A 63 -5.73 7.48 -9.89
CA PHE A 63 -5.84 8.74 -9.16
C PHE A 63 -4.60 9.63 -9.30
N GLY A 64 -3.68 9.28 -10.21
CA GLY A 64 -2.44 10.01 -10.44
C GLY A 64 -1.48 9.90 -9.27
N ASP A 65 -0.57 10.88 -9.16
CA ASP A 65 0.47 10.91 -8.14
C ASP A 65 0.05 11.74 -6.91
N ALA A 66 0.72 11.47 -5.80
CA ALA A 66 0.54 12.25 -4.58
C ALA A 66 1.07 13.69 -4.74
N PRO A 67 0.51 14.68 -4.04
CA PRO A 67 1.00 16.05 -4.07
C PRO A 67 2.47 16.12 -3.62
N GLY A 68 3.30 16.78 -4.42
CA GLY A 68 4.73 16.95 -4.14
C GLY A 68 5.60 15.71 -4.37
N ALA A 69 5.09 14.71 -5.10
CA ALA A 69 5.87 13.61 -5.66
C ALA A 69 6.73 14.05 -6.87
#